data_AF-A0A3L7E2J9-F1
#
_entry.id   AF-A0A3L7E2J9-F1
#
_cell.length_a   1.000
_cell.length_b   1.000
_cell.length_c   1.000
_cell.angle_alpha   90.00
_cell.angle_beta   90.00
_cell.angle_gamma   90.00
#
_symmetry.space_group_name_H-M   'P 1'
#
loop_
_entity.id
_entity.type
_entity.pdbx_description
1 polymer ?
#
loop_
_entity_poly.entity_id
_entity_poly.type
_entity_poly.pdbx_seq_one_letter_code
_entity_poly.pdbx_strand_id
1 'polypeptide(L)'
;MHNFKFAVQTTLGALALALSSSPSLAADKDELIALARSAAPAMVSADATVLYRGEVLAEGSNGWTCLPETLPDDGAPMCNDAVWMEMMQAMGQQADFEASGIGISYMLQGDAGVSNSNPMHPMGKNAPDFIKEGAHLMVIVPKAMLEGITDDPHGGGPYVMWGDTPYAHIMIPLEDR
;
A
#
# COMPACT_ATOMS: atom_id res chain seq x y z
N MET A 1 5.87 -37.68 79.79
CA MET A 1 5.29 -36.52 79.08
C MET A 1 6.38 -35.91 78.20
N HIS A 2 6.52 -36.35 76.96
CA HIS A 2 7.45 -35.75 75.99
C HIS A 2 6.79 -35.83 74.61
N ASN A 3 6.22 -34.71 74.15
CA ASN A 3 5.65 -34.56 72.82
C ASN A 3 6.61 -33.74 71.96
N PHE A 4 7.23 -34.39 70.97
CA PHE A 4 7.97 -33.75 69.89
C PHE A 4 6.98 -33.05 68.94
N LYS A 5 7.18 -31.74 68.70
CA LYS A 5 6.52 -31.00 67.61
C LYS A 5 7.53 -30.86 66.46
N PHE A 6 7.24 -31.50 65.33
CA PHE A 6 7.92 -31.24 64.06
C PHE A 6 7.37 -29.94 63.46
N ALA A 7 8.24 -28.99 63.15
CA ALA A 7 7.92 -27.82 62.34
C ALA A 7 8.43 -28.08 60.91
N VAL A 8 7.52 -28.10 59.94
CA VAL A 8 7.84 -28.17 58.51
C VAL A 8 8.00 -26.74 58.01
N GLN A 9 9.20 -26.40 57.55
CA GLN A 9 9.53 -25.08 57.02
C GLN A 9 9.43 -25.15 55.49
N THR A 10 8.41 -24.53 54.92
CA THR A 10 8.16 -24.48 53.48
C THR A 10 8.85 -23.25 52.90
N THR A 11 9.94 -23.45 52.16
CA THR A 11 10.59 -22.39 51.36
C THR A 11 9.88 -22.26 50.01
N LEU A 12 9.19 -21.13 49.79
CA LEU A 12 8.69 -20.71 48.48
C LEU A 12 9.87 -20.19 47.64
N GLY A 13 10.26 -20.91 46.60
CA GLY A 13 11.17 -20.41 45.57
C GLY A 13 10.40 -19.57 44.55
N ALA A 14 10.79 -18.32 44.36
CA ALA A 14 10.24 -17.43 43.33
C ALA A 14 10.78 -17.83 41.94
N LEU A 15 9.88 -18.24 41.04
CA LEU A 15 10.18 -18.53 39.65
C LEU A 15 10.08 -17.22 38.84
N ALA A 16 11.22 -16.67 38.42
CA ALA A 16 11.26 -15.53 37.51
C ALA A 16 10.90 -15.98 36.09
N LEU A 17 9.75 -15.55 35.59
CA LEU A 17 9.37 -15.70 34.18
C LEU A 17 10.20 -14.72 33.33
N ALA A 18 11.13 -15.25 32.55
CA ALA A 18 11.76 -14.49 31.47
C ALA A 18 10.73 -14.31 30.35
N LEU A 19 10.35 -13.05 30.06
CA LEU A 19 9.56 -12.71 28.88
C LEU A 19 10.44 -12.81 27.64
N SER A 20 10.32 -13.92 26.91
CA SER A 20 10.90 -14.07 25.58
C SER A 20 10.09 -13.22 24.59
N SER A 21 10.68 -12.14 24.09
CA SER A 21 10.12 -11.38 22.95
C SER A 21 10.26 -12.23 21.68
N SER A 22 9.16 -12.60 21.03
CA SER A 22 9.17 -13.42 19.83
C SER A 22 9.75 -12.66 18.62
N PRO A 23 10.88 -13.09 18.02
CA PRO A 23 11.53 -12.37 16.91
C PRO A 23 10.79 -12.45 15.56
N SER A 24 9.79 -13.34 15.42
CA SER A 24 9.11 -13.61 14.15
C SER A 24 8.15 -12.51 13.69
N LEU A 25 7.49 -11.80 14.61
CA LEU A 25 6.55 -10.72 14.25
C LEU A 25 7.27 -9.44 13.82
N ALA A 26 8.44 -9.17 14.43
CA ALA A 26 9.23 -7.99 14.12
C ALA A 26 9.88 -8.09 12.72
N ALA A 27 10.37 -9.29 12.36
CA ALA A 27 10.96 -9.53 11.05
C ALA A 27 9.94 -9.34 9.90
N ASP A 28 8.71 -9.83 10.07
CA ASP A 28 7.61 -9.65 9.09
C ASP A 28 7.25 -8.16 8.91
N LYS A 29 7.21 -7.40 10.00
CA LYS A 29 6.96 -5.96 9.96
C LYS A 29 8.05 -5.19 9.21
N ASP A 30 9.32 -5.48 9.47
CA ASP A 30 10.45 -4.80 8.82
C ASP A 30 10.48 -5.10 7.31
N GLU A 31 10.13 -6.32 6.90
CA GLU A 31 9.99 -6.71 5.50
C GLU A 31 8.86 -5.94 4.80
N LEU A 32 7.69 -5.81 5.45
CA LEU A 32 6.58 -5.00 4.93
C LEU A 32 6.97 -3.51 4.80
N ILE A 33 7.67 -2.95 5.78
CA ILE A 33 8.15 -1.56 5.72
C ILE A 33 9.15 -1.39 4.56
N ALA A 34 10.08 -2.32 4.39
CA ALA A 34 11.05 -2.27 3.30
C ALA A 34 10.37 -2.38 1.93
N LEU A 35 9.39 -3.28 1.79
CA LEU A 35 8.61 -3.46 0.58
C LEU A 35 7.82 -2.18 0.25
N ALA A 36 7.08 -1.62 1.22
CA ALA A 36 6.33 -0.37 1.02
C ALA A 36 7.25 0.77 0.57
N ARG A 37 8.43 0.91 1.18
CA ARG A 37 9.38 1.98 0.83
C ARG A 37 10.05 1.78 -0.52
N SER A 38 10.07 0.56 -1.05
CA SER A 38 10.63 0.28 -2.38
C SER A 38 9.76 0.83 -3.54
N ALA A 39 8.52 1.24 -3.25
CA ALA A 39 7.60 1.76 -4.25
C ALA A 39 8.00 3.12 -4.83
N ALA A 40 8.89 3.87 -4.18
CA ALA A 40 9.27 5.23 -4.60
C ALA A 40 10.74 5.53 -4.31
N PRO A 41 11.31 6.60 -4.90
CA PRO A 41 12.65 7.07 -4.55
C PRO A 41 12.74 7.41 -3.06
N ALA A 42 13.92 7.24 -2.46
CA ALA A 42 14.11 7.45 -1.02
C ALA A 42 13.70 8.85 -0.53
N MET A 43 13.83 9.89 -1.37
CA MET A 43 13.37 11.25 -1.04
C MET A 43 11.85 11.36 -0.84
N VAL A 44 11.09 10.39 -1.35
CA VAL A 44 9.65 10.24 -1.15
C VAL A 44 9.36 9.24 -0.02
N SER A 45 9.97 8.06 -0.07
CA SER A 45 9.55 6.94 0.80
C SER A 45 10.24 6.86 2.16
N ALA A 46 11.43 7.45 2.35
CA ALA A 46 12.20 7.27 3.58
C ALA A 46 11.45 7.78 4.82
N ASP A 47 10.83 8.95 4.69
CA ASP A 47 10.08 9.64 5.77
C ASP A 47 8.56 9.57 5.57
N ALA A 48 8.08 8.68 4.70
CA ALA A 48 6.66 8.43 4.48
C ALA A 48 6.06 7.60 5.62
N THR A 49 4.78 7.82 5.90
CA THR A 49 4.01 6.92 6.77
C THR A 49 3.85 5.58 6.06
N VAL A 50 4.09 4.47 6.75
CA VAL A 50 3.83 3.13 6.21
C VAL A 50 2.54 2.60 6.80
N LEU A 51 1.54 2.36 5.95
CA LEU A 51 0.22 1.86 6.32
C LEU A 51 0.02 0.46 5.72
N TYR A 52 -0.50 -0.46 6.52
CA TYR A 52 -0.83 -1.82 6.08
C TYR A 52 -2.16 -2.24 6.69
N ARG A 53 -3.17 -2.47 5.83
CA ARG A 53 -4.51 -2.94 6.25
C ARG A 53 -5.14 -2.13 7.40
N GLY A 54 -4.92 -0.81 7.39
CA GLY A 54 -5.42 0.11 8.42
C GLY A 54 -4.52 0.28 9.65
N GLU A 55 -3.43 -0.49 9.76
CA GLU A 55 -2.42 -0.34 10.81
C GLU A 55 -1.24 0.52 10.33
N VAL A 56 -0.85 1.51 11.13
CA VAL A 56 0.37 2.28 10.89
C VAL A 56 1.57 1.46 11.38
N LEU A 57 2.38 0.98 10.45
CA LEU A 57 3.60 0.22 10.75
C LEU A 57 4.76 1.16 11.10
N ALA A 58 4.85 2.32 10.44
CA ALA A 58 5.84 3.35 10.71
C ALA A 58 5.23 4.74 10.51
N GLU A 59 5.44 5.64 11.49
CA GLU A 59 5.02 7.04 11.38
C GLU A 59 5.95 7.82 10.44
N GLY A 60 5.35 8.63 9.58
CA GLY A 60 6.05 9.51 8.65
C GLY A 60 5.99 10.98 9.05
N SER A 61 6.67 11.84 8.28
CA SER A 61 6.72 13.29 8.52
C SER A 61 6.68 14.14 7.25
N ASN A 62 6.65 13.53 6.05
CA ASN A 62 6.77 14.24 4.78
C ASN A 62 5.45 14.32 3.96
N GLY A 63 4.34 13.83 4.51
CA GLY A 63 3.02 13.88 3.87
C GLY A 63 2.72 12.74 2.89
N TRP A 64 3.66 11.82 2.67
CA TRP A 64 3.44 10.63 1.84
C TRP A 64 2.99 9.44 2.68
N THR A 65 2.22 8.55 2.06
CA THR A 65 1.82 7.25 2.63
C THR A 65 2.22 6.13 1.69
N CYS A 66 3.01 5.18 2.18
CA CYS A 66 3.44 4.00 1.43
C CYS A 66 2.71 2.75 1.93
N LEU A 67 2.32 1.90 1.00
CA LEU A 67 1.60 0.64 1.21
C LEU A 67 2.45 -0.49 0.66
N PRO A 68 2.59 -1.64 1.36
CA PRO A 68 3.33 -2.79 0.84
C PRO A 68 2.55 -3.58 -0.22
N GLU A 69 1.24 -3.35 -0.35
CA GLU A 69 0.34 -3.99 -1.28
C GLU A 69 -0.71 -2.97 -1.76
N THR A 70 -1.23 -3.12 -2.98
CA THR A 70 -2.29 -2.27 -3.54
C THR A 70 -3.66 -2.95 -3.36
N LEU A 71 -3.71 -4.24 -3.68
CA LEU A 71 -4.78 -5.18 -3.36
C LEU A 71 -4.27 -6.22 -2.35
N PRO A 72 -5.16 -6.88 -1.58
CA PRO A 72 -4.74 -7.89 -0.62
C PRO A 72 -3.87 -8.98 -1.26
N ASP A 73 -2.68 -9.17 -0.69
CA ASP A 73 -1.71 -10.21 -1.02
C ASP A 73 -1.13 -10.10 -2.45
N ASP A 74 -1.18 -8.91 -3.07
CA ASP A 74 -0.72 -8.71 -4.45
C ASP A 74 0.79 -8.43 -4.58
N GLY A 75 1.43 -8.04 -3.47
CA GLY A 75 2.85 -7.72 -3.43
C GLY A 75 3.26 -6.52 -4.29
N ALA A 76 2.31 -5.65 -4.65
CA ALA A 76 2.52 -4.47 -5.47
C ALA A 76 2.55 -3.21 -4.59
N PRO A 77 3.73 -2.78 -4.12
CA PRO A 77 3.83 -1.65 -3.21
C PRO A 77 3.61 -0.33 -3.97
N MET A 78 3.00 0.63 -3.29
CA MET A 78 2.75 1.97 -3.82
C MET A 78 3.06 3.05 -2.77
N CYS A 79 3.50 4.23 -3.20
CA CYS A 79 3.59 5.41 -2.33
C CYS A 79 2.79 6.57 -2.91
N ASN A 80 1.93 7.13 -2.08
CA ASN A 80 0.83 8.00 -2.45
C ASN A 80 0.95 9.33 -1.71
N ASP A 81 0.66 10.43 -2.39
CA ASP A 81 0.39 11.68 -1.72
C ASP A 81 -1.03 11.71 -1.13
N ALA A 82 -1.37 12.81 -0.46
CA ALA A 82 -2.67 12.98 0.19
C ALA A 82 -3.85 12.89 -0.79
N VAL A 83 -3.73 13.44 -2.00
CA VAL A 83 -4.82 13.45 -2.98
C VAL A 83 -5.07 12.04 -3.50
N TRP A 84 -4.01 11.25 -3.68
CA TRP A 84 -4.17 9.87 -4.09
C TRP A 84 -4.75 8.99 -3.00
N MET A 85 -4.39 9.24 -1.74
CA MET A 85 -5.04 8.59 -0.60
C MET A 85 -6.54 8.93 -0.49
N GLU A 86 -6.94 10.17 -0.80
CA GLU A 86 -8.36 10.57 -0.89
C GLU A 86 -9.10 9.79 -1.98
N MET A 87 -8.52 9.65 -3.17
CA MET A 87 -9.13 8.85 -4.23
C MET A 87 -9.24 7.38 -3.84
N MET A 88 -8.18 6.78 -3.28
CA MET A 88 -8.22 5.38 -2.85
C MET A 88 -9.31 5.14 -1.79
N GLN A 89 -9.49 6.09 -0.86
CA GLN A 89 -10.57 6.02 0.12
C GLN A 89 -11.95 6.07 -0.53
N ALA A 90 -12.18 7.01 -1.46
CA ALA A 90 -13.45 7.11 -2.19
C ALA A 90 -13.74 5.83 -2.99
N MET A 91 -12.75 5.31 -3.71
CA MET A 91 -12.84 4.07 -4.47
C MET A 91 -13.19 2.87 -3.58
N GLY A 92 -12.52 2.73 -2.43
CA GLY A 92 -12.82 1.67 -1.46
C GLY A 92 -14.23 1.76 -0.86
N GLN A 93 -14.83 2.95 -0.83
CA GLN A 93 -16.21 3.20 -0.42
C GLN A 93 -17.21 3.18 -1.58
N GLN A 94 -16.73 2.97 -2.81
CA GLN A 94 -17.51 3.11 -4.04
C GLN A 94 -18.22 4.48 -4.15
N ALA A 95 -17.55 5.53 -3.67
CA ALA A 95 -18.03 6.91 -3.68
C ALA A 95 -17.37 7.71 -4.82
N ASP A 96 -18.07 8.71 -5.33
CA ASP A 96 -17.51 9.61 -6.33
C ASP A 96 -16.30 10.38 -5.77
N PHE A 97 -15.30 10.56 -6.62
CA PHE A 97 -14.12 11.39 -6.35
C PHE A 97 -14.04 12.50 -7.38
N GLU A 98 -13.76 13.72 -6.93
CA GLU A 98 -13.42 14.84 -7.80
C GLU A 98 -12.06 15.39 -7.37
N ALA A 99 -11.13 15.45 -8.31
CA ALA A 99 -9.79 15.96 -8.05
C ALA A 99 -9.83 17.46 -7.71
N SER A 100 -9.42 17.80 -6.48
CA SER A 100 -9.25 19.19 -6.03
C SER A 100 -7.92 19.81 -6.50
N GLY A 101 -7.03 19.00 -7.07
CA GLY A 101 -5.70 19.38 -7.53
C GLY A 101 -4.98 18.24 -8.24
N ILE A 102 -3.64 18.32 -8.29
CA ILE A 102 -2.78 17.26 -8.80
C ILE A 102 -2.45 16.30 -7.65
N GLY A 103 -2.58 15.01 -7.93
CA GLY A 103 -2.18 13.92 -7.03
C GLY A 103 -1.12 13.06 -7.70
N ILE A 104 -0.16 12.56 -6.94
CA ILE A 104 0.98 11.79 -7.43
C ILE A 104 1.08 10.48 -6.66
N SER A 105 1.39 9.43 -7.39
CA SER A 105 1.75 8.13 -6.83
C SER A 105 2.83 7.43 -7.62
N TYR A 106 3.60 6.63 -6.90
CA TYR A 106 4.68 5.80 -7.43
C TYR A 106 4.38 4.33 -7.20
N MET A 107 4.64 3.51 -8.23
CA MET A 107 4.70 2.05 -8.15
C MET A 107 5.97 1.55 -8.86
N LEU A 108 7.13 1.84 -8.28
CA LEU A 108 8.42 1.52 -8.89
C LEU A 108 8.80 0.03 -8.90
N GLN A 109 7.97 -0.83 -8.27
CA GLN A 109 8.11 -2.29 -8.37
C GLN A 109 7.10 -2.92 -9.34
N GLY A 110 6.32 -2.10 -10.05
CA GLY A 110 5.21 -2.54 -10.89
C GLY A 110 3.94 -2.87 -10.12
N ASP A 111 2.88 -3.19 -10.86
CA ASP A 111 1.57 -3.57 -10.31
C ASP A 111 1.27 -5.07 -10.42
N ALA A 112 0.10 -5.48 -9.91
CA ALA A 112 -0.43 -6.84 -10.06
C ALA A 112 -1.39 -6.98 -11.25
N GLY A 113 -1.60 -5.92 -11.99
CA GLY A 113 -2.50 -5.79 -13.13
C GLY A 113 -3.96 -5.50 -12.78
N VAL A 114 -4.60 -4.79 -13.70
CA VAL A 114 -5.95 -4.20 -13.55
C VAL A 114 -6.60 -4.09 -14.93
N SER A 115 -7.93 -4.02 -15.00
CA SER A 115 -8.62 -3.60 -16.24
C SER A 115 -8.38 -2.11 -16.51
N ASN A 116 -7.89 -1.78 -17.70
CA ASN A 116 -7.56 -0.41 -18.07
C ASN A 116 -8.78 0.54 -18.05
N SER A 117 -9.98 0.05 -18.34
CA SER A 117 -11.20 0.87 -18.40
C SER A 117 -11.94 1.00 -17.07
N ASN A 118 -11.84 0.02 -16.17
CA ASN A 118 -12.66 -0.01 -14.96
C ASN A 118 -11.97 -0.76 -13.80
N PRO A 119 -11.72 -0.11 -12.64
CA PRO A 119 -11.09 -0.76 -11.49
C PRO A 119 -11.93 -1.92 -10.94
N MET A 120 -13.25 -1.89 -11.15
CA MET A 120 -14.20 -2.89 -10.68
C MET A 120 -14.79 -3.72 -11.83
N HIS A 121 -14.02 -3.91 -12.91
CA HIS A 121 -14.47 -4.68 -14.07
C HIS A 121 -14.97 -6.07 -13.64
N PRO A 122 -16.19 -6.50 -14.04
CA PRO A 122 -16.82 -7.72 -13.52
C PRO A 122 -16.07 -9.01 -13.88
N MET A 123 -15.25 -8.98 -14.92
CA MET A 123 -14.38 -10.10 -15.31
C MET A 123 -13.05 -10.16 -14.54
N GLY A 124 -12.74 -9.15 -13.72
CA GLY A 124 -11.47 -9.03 -12.99
C GLY A 124 -10.27 -9.24 -13.91
N LYS A 125 -9.39 -10.17 -13.54
CA LYS A 125 -8.20 -10.54 -14.34
C LYS A 125 -8.47 -11.09 -15.74
N ASN A 126 -9.72 -11.46 -16.04
CA ASN A 126 -10.10 -11.94 -17.37
C ASN A 126 -10.68 -10.81 -18.25
N ALA A 127 -10.63 -9.55 -17.80
CA ALA A 127 -11.05 -8.43 -18.61
C ALA A 127 -10.26 -8.38 -19.93
N PRO A 128 -10.90 -8.03 -21.06
CA PRO A 128 -10.23 -8.00 -22.36
C PRO A 128 -9.14 -6.92 -22.45
N ASP A 129 -9.21 -5.91 -21.59
CA ASP A 129 -8.27 -4.81 -21.44
C ASP A 129 -7.44 -4.93 -20.15
N PHE A 130 -7.30 -6.14 -19.61
CA PHE A 130 -6.43 -6.40 -18.47
C PHE A 130 -4.98 -6.12 -18.86
N ILE A 131 -4.34 -5.27 -18.07
CA ILE A 131 -2.97 -4.82 -18.27
C ILE A 131 -2.22 -4.93 -16.95
N LYS A 132 -0.93 -5.26 -17.03
CA LYS A 132 0.00 -5.24 -15.91
C LYS A 132 1.17 -4.34 -16.28
N GLU A 133 1.43 -3.32 -15.46
CA GLU A 133 2.57 -2.43 -15.64
C GLU A 133 3.79 -2.85 -14.82
N GLY A 134 4.97 -2.64 -15.41
CA GLY A 134 6.21 -2.50 -14.67
C GLY A 134 6.26 -1.18 -13.90
N ALA A 135 7.44 -0.71 -13.54
CA ALA A 135 7.64 0.55 -12.84
C ALA A 135 6.93 1.73 -13.55
N HIS A 136 6.09 2.46 -12.81
CA HIS A 136 5.33 3.59 -13.35
C HIS A 136 5.02 4.65 -12.29
N LEU A 137 4.59 5.82 -12.75
CA LEU A 137 3.90 6.81 -11.93
C LEU A 137 2.41 6.86 -12.30
N MET A 138 1.60 7.26 -11.33
CA MET A 138 0.20 7.62 -11.52
C MET A 138 0.00 9.08 -11.15
N VAL A 139 -0.75 9.80 -11.98
CA VAL A 139 -1.00 11.24 -11.80
C VAL A 139 -2.49 11.53 -11.92
N ILE A 140 -3.07 12.04 -10.83
CA ILE A 140 -4.39 12.68 -10.87
C ILE A 140 -4.24 14.06 -11.45
N VAL A 141 -5.18 14.41 -12.31
CA VAL A 141 -5.50 15.79 -12.67
C VAL A 141 -7.01 15.96 -12.67
N PRO A 142 -7.54 17.19 -12.59
CA PRO A 142 -8.94 17.46 -12.92
C PRO A 142 -9.30 16.84 -14.27
N LYS A 143 -10.44 16.15 -14.37
CA LYS A 143 -10.81 15.33 -15.54
C LYS A 143 -10.75 16.08 -16.88
N ALA A 144 -11.05 17.38 -16.88
CA ALA A 144 -10.94 18.23 -18.07
C ALA A 144 -9.51 18.33 -18.64
N MET A 145 -8.47 18.12 -17.81
CA MET A 145 -7.06 18.12 -18.25
C MET A 145 -6.63 16.81 -18.92
N LEU A 146 -7.47 15.76 -18.91
CA LEU A 146 -7.20 14.51 -19.60
C LEU A 146 -7.52 14.59 -21.11
N GLU A 147 -8.17 15.66 -21.57
CA GLU A 147 -8.55 15.83 -22.96
C GLU A 147 -7.33 15.75 -23.90
N GLY A 148 -7.40 14.86 -24.89
CA GLY A 148 -6.34 14.67 -25.88
C GLY A 148 -5.24 13.69 -25.48
N ILE A 149 -5.27 13.13 -24.28
CA ILE A 149 -4.41 12.00 -23.89
C ILE A 149 -5.08 10.69 -24.36
N THR A 150 -4.30 9.78 -24.94
CA THR A 150 -4.78 8.46 -25.37
C THR A 150 -5.16 7.59 -24.18
N ASP A 151 -6.13 6.68 -24.34
CA ASP A 151 -6.41 5.60 -23.40
C ASP A 151 -5.72 4.29 -23.77
N ASP A 152 -5.12 4.22 -24.97
CA ASP A 152 -4.35 3.06 -25.44
C ASP A 152 -3.03 2.93 -24.66
N PRO A 153 -2.89 1.91 -23.80
CA PRO A 153 -1.66 1.72 -23.06
C PRO A 153 -0.50 1.31 -23.97
N HIS A 154 -0.74 0.81 -25.19
CA HIS A 154 0.31 0.39 -26.11
C HIS A 154 0.85 1.53 -27.00
N GLY A 155 0.38 2.76 -26.78
CA GLY A 155 0.80 3.95 -27.54
C GLY A 155 2.24 4.43 -27.30
N GLY A 156 2.97 3.81 -26.36
CA GLY A 156 4.39 4.10 -26.09
C GLY A 156 4.66 5.37 -25.28
N GLY A 157 3.63 5.96 -24.67
CA GLY A 157 3.74 7.14 -23.82
C GLY A 157 2.69 7.13 -22.70
N PRO A 158 2.51 8.26 -21.99
CA PRO A 158 1.47 8.38 -20.99
C PRO A 158 0.07 8.12 -21.56
N TYR A 159 -0.77 7.44 -20.80
CA TYR A 159 -2.12 7.12 -21.19
C TYR A 159 -3.10 7.32 -20.04
N VAL A 160 -4.38 7.48 -20.35
CA VAL A 160 -5.46 7.59 -19.36
C VAL A 160 -5.93 6.19 -18.99
N MET A 161 -5.90 5.89 -17.69
CA MET A 161 -6.55 4.73 -17.12
C MET A 161 -7.89 5.16 -16.49
N TRP A 162 -8.89 4.29 -16.61
CA TRP A 162 -10.24 4.45 -16.06
C TRP A 162 -10.97 5.74 -16.48
N GLY A 163 -10.74 6.20 -17.71
CA GLY A 163 -11.16 7.52 -18.21
C GLY A 163 -12.65 7.85 -18.02
N ASP A 164 -13.53 6.86 -18.13
CA ASP A 164 -14.97 7.05 -17.97
C ASP A 164 -15.47 7.03 -16.52
N THR A 165 -14.58 6.77 -15.56
CA THR A 165 -14.90 6.71 -14.13
C THR A 165 -14.57 8.02 -13.39
N PRO A 166 -14.98 8.17 -12.12
CA PRO A 166 -14.50 9.24 -11.24
C PRO A 166 -13.01 9.12 -10.86
N TYR A 167 -12.39 7.97 -11.12
CA TYR A 167 -11.01 7.65 -10.70
C TYR A 167 -9.99 7.79 -11.84
N ALA A 168 -10.37 8.49 -12.91
CA ALA A 168 -9.56 8.68 -14.09
C ALA A 168 -8.22 9.35 -13.74
N HIS A 169 -7.13 8.78 -14.24
CA HIS A 169 -5.77 9.27 -13.97
C HIS A 169 -4.83 8.93 -15.12
N ILE A 170 -3.68 9.59 -15.13
CA ILE A 170 -2.63 9.37 -16.12
C ILE A 170 -1.67 8.32 -15.57
N MET A 171 -1.43 7.29 -16.36
CA MET A 171 -0.34 6.32 -16.17
C MET A 171 0.90 6.81 -16.93
N ILE A 172 2.05 6.79 -16.27
CA ILE A 172 3.35 7.15 -16.87
C ILE A 172 4.31 5.97 -16.70
N PRO A 173 4.40 5.07 -17.70
CA PRO A 173 5.35 3.96 -17.68
C PRO A 173 6.80 4.46 -17.66
N LEU A 174 7.66 3.79 -16.89
CA LEU A 174 9.10 4.08 -16.79
C LEU A 174 9.97 2.97 -17.38
N GLU A 175 9.39 1.78 -17.57
CA GLU A 175 10.04 0.62 -18.17
C GLU A 175 9.05 -0.15 -19.05
N ASP A 176 9.58 -1.14 -19.78
CA ASP A 176 8.77 -2.06 -20.55
C ASP A 176 7.96 -2.99 -19.61
N ARG A 177 6.87 -3.57 -20.15
CA ARG A 177 5.95 -4.47 -19.44
C ARG A 177 6.40 -5.92 -19.46
#